data_AF-A0A2U3Q1N2-F1
#
_entry.id   AF-A0A2U3Q1N2-F1
#
_cell.length_a   1.000
_cell.length_b   1.000
_cell.length_c   1.000
_cell.angle_alpha   90.00
_cell.angle_beta   90.00
_cell.angle_gamma   90.00
#
_symmetry.space_group_name_H-M   'P 1'
#
loop_
_entity.id
_entity.type
_entity.pdbx_description
1 polymer ?
#
loop_
_entity_poly.entity_id
_entity_poly.type
_entity_poly.pdbx_seq_one_letter_code
_entity_poly.pdbx_strand_id
1 'polypeptide(L)'
;MHSDRNGAASGGYERVWAKALRQAGLEVRIVDPKRVRHFAESAGRLAKNDKIDAEMISWFAETFGEAPSQVDNPAHEEMKALVKGRQGLLDVRARLENAEGA
;
A
#
# COMPACT_ATOMS: atom_id res chain seq x y z
N MET A 1 -29.21 8.46 -2.05
CA MET A 1 -27.92 9.18 -2.07
C MET A 1 -27.03 8.55 -1.01
N HIS A 2 -26.38 7.43 -1.33
CA HIS A 2 -25.39 6.80 -0.45
C HIS A 2 -24.02 7.25 -0.97
N SER A 3 -23.31 8.00 -0.15
CA SER A 3 -21.99 8.54 -0.47
C SER A 3 -20.94 7.43 -0.34
N ASP A 4 -20.37 7.04 -1.48
CA ASP A 4 -19.19 6.19 -1.57
C ASP A 4 -18.00 6.88 -0.88
N ARG A 5 -17.81 6.57 0.41
CA ARG A 5 -16.58 6.86 1.14
C ARG A 5 -15.56 5.74 0.89
N ASN A 6 -15.12 5.59 -0.35
CA ASN A 6 -13.89 4.88 -0.67
C ASN A 6 -12.82 5.91 -1.07
N GLY A 7 -12.09 6.39 -0.06
CA GLY A 7 -10.95 7.26 -0.27
C GLY A 7 -9.89 6.53 -1.11
N ALA A 8 -9.59 7.08 -2.28
CA ALA A 8 -8.40 6.84 -3.11
C ALA A 8 -7.87 5.40 -3.19
N ALA A 9 -8.37 4.62 -4.15
CA ALA A 9 -7.77 3.38 -4.60
C ALA A 9 -6.53 3.63 -5.48
N SER A 10 -5.48 4.26 -4.93
CA SER A 10 -4.14 4.31 -5.55
C SER A 10 -3.22 3.15 -5.11
N GLY A 11 -3.67 2.33 -4.16
CA GLY A 11 -2.92 1.20 -3.60
C GLY A 11 -2.72 0.09 -4.63
N GLY A 12 -1.61 0.14 -5.34
CA GLY A 12 -1.22 -0.85 -6.34
C GLY A 12 -0.11 -0.38 -7.26
N TYR A 13 0.04 0.93 -7.48
CA TYR A 13 1.12 1.49 -8.30
C TYR A 13 2.50 1.17 -7.72
N GLU A 14 2.62 1.17 -6.39
CA GLU A 14 3.84 0.84 -5.67
C GLU A 14 4.33 -0.57 -5.96
N ARG A 15 3.42 -1.52 -6.22
CA ARG A 15 3.77 -2.92 -6.46
C ARG A 15 4.43 -3.13 -7.82
N VAL A 16 3.93 -2.44 -8.85
CA VAL A 16 4.49 -2.54 -10.21
C VAL A 16 5.90 -1.96 -10.22
N TRP A 17 6.09 -0.79 -9.62
CA TRP A 17 7.40 -0.17 -9.50
C TRP A 17 8.35 -0.98 -8.62
N ALA A 18 7.90 -1.46 -7.46
CA ALA A 18 8.73 -2.29 -6.60
C ALA A 18 9.19 -3.57 -7.31
N LYS A 19 8.29 -4.23 -8.06
CA LYS A 19 8.65 -5.40 -8.86
C LYS A 19 9.70 -5.05 -9.93
N ALA A 20 9.49 -3.98 -10.69
CA ALA A 20 10.41 -3.58 -11.76
C ALA A 20 11.82 -3.24 -11.23
N LEU A 21 11.88 -2.48 -10.13
CA LEU A 21 13.15 -2.08 -9.50
C LEU A 21 13.88 -3.29 -8.87
N ARG A 22 13.14 -4.21 -8.23
CA ARG A 22 13.72 -5.46 -7.71
C ARG A 22 14.22 -6.37 -8.82
N GLN A 23 13.50 -6.46 -9.94
CA GLN A 23 13.98 -7.17 -11.14
C GLN A 23 15.25 -6.55 -11.72
N ALA A 24 15.46 -5.24 -11.54
CA ALA A 24 16.70 -4.55 -11.89
C ALA A 24 17.83 -4.72 -10.85
N GLY A 25 17.61 -5.53 -9.80
CA GLY A 25 18.60 -5.79 -8.74
C GLY A 25 18.69 -4.70 -7.67
N LEU A 26 17.74 -3.77 -7.63
CA LEU A 26 17.71 -2.71 -6.62
C LEU A 26 16.94 -3.18 -5.38
N GLU A 27 17.44 -2.81 -4.20
CA GLU A 27 16.71 -3.02 -2.95
C GLU A 27 15.52 -2.04 -2.87
N VAL A 28 14.32 -2.57 -2.67
CA VAL A 28 13.10 -1.76 -2.56
C VAL A 28 12.27 -2.14 -1.35
N ARG A 29 11.92 -1.12 -0.58
CA ARG A 29 11.04 -1.21 0.58
C ARG A 29 9.77 -0.38 0.35
N ILE A 30 8.60 -1.00 0.51
CA ILE A 30 7.34 -0.27 0.57
C ILE A 30 7.05 0.06 2.02
N VAL A 31 6.89 1.35 2.33
CA VAL A 31 6.60 1.83 3.68
C VAL A 31 5.15 2.32 3.77
N ASP A 32 4.53 2.18 4.94
CA ASP A 32 3.20 2.73 5.17
C ASP A 32 3.28 4.27 5.15
N PRO A 33 2.54 4.97 4.27
CA PRO A 33 2.55 6.43 4.21
C PRO A 33 2.18 7.09 5.54
N LYS A 34 1.38 6.43 6.40
CA LYS A 34 1.06 6.95 7.74
C LYS A 34 2.29 7.01 8.63
N ARG A 35 3.21 6.04 8.54
CA ARG A 35 4.44 6.04 9.34
C ARG A 35 5.36 7.19 8.95
N VAL A 36 5.51 7.45 7.66
CA VAL A 36 6.28 8.59 7.16
C VAL A 36 5.65 9.91 7.63
N ARG A 37 4.32 10.01 7.58
CA ARG A 37 3.60 11.19 8.05
C ARG A 37 3.75 11.43 9.55
N HIS A 38 3.60 10.40 10.38
CA HIS A 38 3.79 10.53 11.83
C HIS A 38 5.23 10.86 12.21
N PHE A 39 6.20 10.32 11.47
CA PHE A 39 7.59 10.72 11.62
C PHE A 39 7.76 12.22 11.31
N ALA A 40 7.18 12.69 10.21
CA ALA A 40 7.23 14.10 9.85
C ALA A 40 6.54 15.03 10.86
N GLU A 41 5.39 14.60 11.39
CA GLU A 41 4.69 15.28 12.49
C GLU A 41 5.58 15.37 13.74
N SER A 42 6.24 14.27 14.14
CA SER A 42 7.15 14.26 15.29
C SER A 42 8.38 15.15 15.12
N ALA A 43 8.81 15.34 13.88
CA ALA A 43 9.92 16.23 13.53
C ALA A 43 9.52 17.72 13.38
N GLY A 44 8.24 18.06 13.57
CA GLY A 44 7.73 19.41 13.37
C GLY A 44 7.75 19.89 11.92
N ARG A 45 7.88 18.97 10.96
CA ARG A 45 7.99 19.26 9.52
C ARG A 45 6.70 18.83 8.84
N LEU A 46 5.68 19.69 8.90
CA LEU A 46 4.42 19.49 8.18
C LEU A 46 4.26 20.54 7.08
N ALA A 47 4.84 20.28 5.92
CA ALA A 47 4.64 21.12 4.74
C ALA A 47 4.05 20.30 3.59
N LYS A 48 3.20 20.94 2.80
CA LYS A 48 2.37 20.30 1.77
C LYS A 48 2.92 20.52 0.35
N ASN A 49 4.22 20.31 0.15
CA ASN A 49 4.78 20.33 -1.20
C ASN A 49 5.62 19.09 -1.47
N ASP A 50 5.69 18.70 -2.74
CA ASP A 50 6.30 17.43 -3.17
C ASP A 50 7.78 17.36 -2.80
N LYS A 51 8.48 18.51 -2.79
CA LYS A 51 9.89 18.58 -2.41
C LYS A 51 10.11 18.20 -0.95
N ILE A 52 9.31 18.75 -0.05
CA ILE A 52 9.43 18.44 1.38
C ILE A 52 8.99 16.99 1.62
N ASP A 53 7.96 16.51 0.93
CA ASP A 53 7.56 15.09 1.06
C ASP A 53 8.68 14.13 0.65
N ALA A 54 9.38 14.41 -0.46
CA ALA A 54 10.55 13.62 -0.88
C ALA A 54 11.71 13.69 0.13
N GLU A 55 12.02 14.87 0.67
CA GLU A 55 13.01 15.04 1.73
C GLU A 55 12.63 14.24 2.99
N MET A 56 11.34 14.22 3.35
CA MET A 56 10.84 13.46 4.50
C MET A 56 10.91 11.95 4.29
N ILE A 57 10.60 11.47 3.08
CA ILE A 57 10.75 10.05 2.73
C ILE A 57 12.23 9.64 2.79
N SER A 58 13.14 10.46 2.28
CA SER A 58 14.59 10.20 2.34
C SER A 58 15.08 10.12 3.78
N TRP A 59 14.73 11.11 4.60
CA TRP A 59 15.15 11.13 6.00
C TRP A 59 14.56 9.98 6.81
N PHE A 60 13.30 9.60 6.52
CA PHE A 60 12.70 8.39 7.09
C PHE A 60 13.49 7.13 6.68
N ALA A 61 13.84 7.00 5.41
CA ALA A 61 14.59 5.85 4.91
C ALA A 61 15.99 5.74 5.54
N GLU A 62 16.70 6.86 5.71
CA GLU A 62 17.99 6.91 6.41
C GLU A 62 17.85 6.53 7.89
N THR A 63 16.87 7.10 8.59
CA THR A 63 16.65 6.88 10.03
C THR A 63 16.30 5.41 10.32
N PHE A 64 15.54 4.77 9.44
CA PHE A 64 15.10 3.37 9.59
C PHE A 64 15.78 2.43 8.57
N GLY A 65 16.98 2.78 8.11
CA GLY A 65 17.70 2.10 7.04
C GLY A 65 17.97 0.62 7.32
N GLU A 66 18.26 0.26 8.57
CA GLU A 66 18.62 -1.10 9.00
C GLU A 66 17.44 -2.08 9.06
N ALA A 67 16.21 -1.63 8.83
CA ALA A 67 15.06 -2.52 8.80
C ALA A 67 15.22 -3.56 7.66
N PRO A 68 14.86 -4.83 7.87
CA PRO A 68 14.94 -5.84 6.81
C PRO A 68 14.18 -5.38 5.56
N SER A 69 14.80 -5.53 4.39
CA SER A 69 14.09 -5.41 3.12
C SER A 69 12.88 -6.33 3.14
N GLN A 70 11.75 -5.85 2.60
CA GLN A 70 10.60 -6.72 2.37
C GLN A 70 11.00 -7.72 1.29
N VAL A 71 11.41 -8.91 1.72
CA VAL A 71 11.76 -10.01 0.83
C VAL A 71 10.54 -10.31 -0.05
N ASP A 72 10.73 -10.22 -1.36
CA ASP A 72 9.74 -10.69 -2.31
C ASP A 72 9.55 -12.19 -2.08
N ASN A 73 8.40 -12.56 -1.52
CA ASN A 73 7.99 -13.94 -1.36
C ASN A 73 6.89 -14.22 -2.39
N PRO A 74 7.21 -14.86 -3.53
CA PRO A 74 6.24 -15.15 -4.58
C PRO A 74 5.02 -15.92 -4.08
N ALA A 75 5.21 -16.85 -3.14
CA ALA A 75 4.12 -17.62 -2.55
C ALA A 75 3.19 -16.73 -1.70
N HIS A 76 3.71 -15.69 -1.06
CA HIS A 76 2.90 -14.73 -0.31
C HIS A 76 2.05 -13.85 -1.24
N GLU A 77 2.58 -13.44 -2.40
CA GLU A 77 1.81 -12.69 -3.39
C GLU A 77 0.74 -13.55 -4.06
N GLU A 78 1.04 -14.82 -4.37
CA GLU A 78 0.06 -15.79 -4.85
C GLU A 78 -1.06 -16.00 -3.83
N MET A 79 -0.71 -16.21 -2.56
CA MET A 79 -1.68 -16.32 -1.46
C MET A 79 -2.58 -15.09 -1.38
N LYS A 80 -2.02 -13.87 -1.44
CA LYS A 80 -2.82 -12.63 -1.43
C LYS A 80 -3.78 -12.56 -2.62
N ALA A 81 -3.34 -12.97 -3.81
CA ALA A 81 -4.17 -12.99 -5.00
C ALA A 81 -5.35 -13.95 -4.84
N LEU A 82 -5.10 -15.16 -4.33
CA LEU A 82 -6.14 -16.16 -4.04
C LEU A 82 -7.14 -15.68 -2.98
N VAL A 83 -6.66 -15.11 -1.87
CA VAL A 83 -7.52 -14.55 -0.81
C VAL A 83 -8.40 -13.43 -1.35
N LYS A 84 -7.84 -12.52 -2.17
CA LYS A 84 -8.60 -11.44 -2.81
C LYS A 84 -9.67 -11.99 -3.77
N GLY A 85 -9.31 -12.99 -4.57
CA GLY A 85 -10.25 -13.67 -5.47
C GLY A 85 -11.42 -14.31 -4.71
N ARG A 86 -11.12 -15.04 -3.62
CA ARG A 86 -12.13 -15.62 -2.73
C ARG A 86 -13.07 -14.55 -2.16
N GLN A 87 -12.55 -13.45 -1.64
CA GLN A 87 -13.38 -12.38 -1.08
C GLN A 87 -14.34 -11.80 -2.14
N GLY A 88 -13.84 -11.55 -3.36
CA GLY A 88 -14.68 -11.07 -4.45
C GLY A 88 -15.83 -12.02 -4.80
N LEU A 89 -15.61 -13.34 -4.76
CA LEU A 89 -16.67 -14.33 -4.98
C LEU A 89 -17.70 -14.35 -3.84
N LEU A 90 -17.25 -14.19 -2.59
CA LEU A 90 -18.15 -14.09 -1.43
C LEU A 90 -19.04 -12.84 -1.54
N ASP A 91 -18.48 -11.72 -1.97
CA ASP A 91 -19.23 -10.47 -2.17
C ASP A 91 -20.29 -10.63 -3.27
N VAL A 92 -19.97 -11.35 -4.35
CA VAL A 92 -20.93 -11.67 -5.42
C VAL A 92 -22.06 -12.56 -4.88
N ARG A 93 -21.72 -13.61 -4.13
CA ARG A 93 -22.73 -14.51 -3.53
C ARG A 93 -23.69 -13.75 -2.63
N ALA A 94 -23.17 -12.90 -1.73
CA ALA A 94 -23.98 -12.09 -0.83
C ALA A 94 -24.93 -11.14 -1.60
N ARG A 95 -24.49 -10.58 -2.72
CA ARG A 95 -25.34 -9.73 -3.57
C ARG A 95 -26.49 -10.51 -4.21
N LEU A 96 -26.25 -11.74 -4.64
CA LEU A 96 -27.28 -12.61 -5.23
C LEU A 96 -28.32 -13.04 -4.18
N GLU A 97 -27.87 -13.47 -3.00
CA GLU A 97 -28.77 -13.84 -1.89
C GLU A 97 -29.68 -12.68 -1.47
N ASN A 98 -29.14 -11.46 -1.42
CA ASN A 98 -29.94 -10.26 -1.13
C ASN A 98 -30.92 -9.87 -2.25
N ALA A 99 -30.65 -10.27 -3.49
CA ALA A 99 -31.52 -9.99 -4.64
C ALA A 99 -32.65 -11.02 -4.80
N GLU A 100 -32.46 -12.24 -4.31
CA GLU A 100 -33.49 -13.30 -4.31
C GLU A 100 -34.45 -13.21 -3.11
N GLY A 101 -34.04 -12.53 -2.03
CA GLY A 101 -34.84 -12.29 -0.82
C GLY A 101 -35.73 -11.05 -0.82
N ALA A 102 -35.83 -10.33 -1.95
CA ALA A 102 -36.63 -9.11 -2.14
C ALA A 102 -37.76 -9.35 -3.16
#